data_AF-A0A7Y9DL82-F1
#
_entry.id   AF-A0A7Y9DL82-F1
#
_cell.length_a   1.000
_cell.length_b   1.000
_cell.length_c   1.000
_cell.angle_alpha   90.00
_cell.angle_beta   90.00
_cell.angle_gamma   90.00
#
_symmetry.space_group_name_H-M   'P 1'
#
loop_
_entity.id
_entity.type
_entity.pdbx_description
1 polymer ?
#
loop_
_entity_poly.entity_id
_entity_poly.type
_entity_poly.pdbx_seq_one_letter_code
_entity_poly.pdbx_strand_id
1 'polypeptide(L)'
;MKTVLAIETTRPIGVRDLNGFISGISERVPGCFVSQGPSSRGKVTVTILAPSAVSLETAEEVLESLPELCDAISGISLQEAVRRPNPRAQPRPAPVG
;
A
#
# COMPACT_ATOMS: atom_id res chain seq x y z
N MET A 1 -5.66 -10.36 6.52
CA MET A 1 -6.05 -9.59 5.33
C MET A 1 -4.87 -8.77 4.84
N LYS A 2 -4.67 -8.67 3.52
CA LYS A 2 -3.64 -7.83 2.91
C LYS A 2 -4.30 -6.63 2.25
N THR A 3 -3.99 -5.44 2.74
CA THR A 3 -4.33 -4.15 2.13
C THR A 3 -3.08 -3.56 1.50
N VAL A 4 -3.19 -3.00 0.30
CA VAL A 4 -2.08 -2.29 -0.36
C VAL A 4 -2.53 -0.85 -0.61
N LEU A 5 -1.77 0.10 -0.09
CA LEU A 5 -1.98 1.53 -0.31
C LEU A 5 -0.97 2.02 -1.35
N ALA A 6 -1.46 2.64 -2.41
CA ALA A 6 -0.65 3.44 -3.31
C ALA A 6 -0.74 4.90 -2.89
N ILE A 7 0.41 5.48 -2.58
CA ILE A 7 0.58 6.88 -2.20
C ILE A 7 1.29 7.57 -3.35
N GLU A 8 0.60 8.50 -4.01
CA GLU A 8 1.17 9.36 -5.03
C GLU A 8 1.78 10.59 -4.37
N THR A 9 2.95 10.98 -4.85
CA THR A 9 3.80 11.97 -4.17
C THR A 9 4.23 13.06 -5.13
N THR A 10 4.18 14.32 -4.69
CA THR A 10 4.63 15.49 -5.45
C THR A 10 6.13 15.70 -5.32
N ARG A 11 6.74 15.18 -4.25
CA ARG A 11 8.17 15.27 -3.93
C ARG A 11 8.65 14.00 -3.21
N PRO A 12 9.96 13.74 -3.14
CA PRO A 12 10.48 12.61 -2.37
C PRO A 12 10.04 12.67 -0.90
N ILE A 13 9.51 11.56 -0.38
CA ILE A 13 9.16 11.40 1.04
C ILE A 13 10.41 11.00 1.82
N GLY A 14 10.65 11.66 2.96
CA GLY A 14 11.72 11.32 3.88
C GLY A 14 11.43 10.04 4.67
N VAL A 15 12.49 9.34 5.09
CA VAL A 15 12.35 8.12 5.92
C VAL A 15 11.60 8.39 7.22
N ARG A 16 11.79 9.58 7.82
CA ARG A 16 11.09 9.99 9.05
C ARG A 16 9.59 10.09 8.84
N ASP A 17 9.16 10.75 7.78
CA ASP A 17 7.74 10.97 7.47
C ASP A 17 7.04 9.65 7.18
N LEU A 18 7.70 8.79 6.38
CA LEU A 18 7.19 7.47 6.06
C LEU A 18 7.09 6.58 7.31
N ASN A 19 8.09 6.63 8.21
CA ASN A 19 8.01 5.91 9.47
C ASN A 19 6.90 6.44 10.38
N GLY A 20 6.68 7.76 10.40
CA GLY A 20 5.54 8.36 11.10
C GLY A 20 4.21 7.80 10.61
N PHE A 21 4.03 7.69 9.30
CA PHE A 21 2.84 7.08 8.70
C PHE A 21 2.68 5.61 9.07
N ILE A 22 3.76 4.83 8.95
CA ILE A 22 3.78 3.41 9.33
C ILE A 22 3.38 3.22 10.79
N SER A 23 3.97 4.02 11.69
CA SER A 23 3.66 4.00 13.12
C SER A 23 2.20 4.39 13.39
N GLY A 24 1.69 5.45 12.76
CA GLY A 24 0.31 5.89 12.94
C GLY A 24 -0.72 4.83 12.49
N ILE A 25 -0.45 4.10 11.41
CA ILE A 25 -1.30 2.96 11.00
C ILE A 25 -1.25 1.84 12.03
N SER A 26 -0.07 1.52 12.56
CA SER A 26 0.10 0.49 13.60
C SER A 26 -0.62 0.84 14.91
N GLU A 27 -0.70 2.12 15.27
CA GLU A 27 -1.44 2.59 16.44
C GLU A 27 -2.96 2.50 16.23
N ARG A 28 -3.46 2.84 15.04
CA ARG A 28 -4.90 2.80 14.71
C ARG A 28 -5.42 1.39 14.43
N VAL A 29 -4.57 0.48 13.97
CA VAL A 29 -4.95 -0.89 13.61
C VAL A 29 -4.13 -1.89 14.45
N PRO A 30 -4.60 -2.23 15.67
CA PRO A 30 -3.90 -3.16 16.55
C PRO A 30 -3.65 -4.52 15.89
N GLY A 31 -2.44 -5.04 16.07
CA GLY A 31 -2.03 -6.33 15.50
C GLY A 31 -1.82 -6.31 13.99
N CYS A 32 -1.67 -5.14 13.37
CA CYS A 32 -1.24 -5.04 11.98
C CYS A 32 0.29 -5.03 11.84
N PHE A 33 0.77 -5.49 10.70
CA PHE A 33 2.14 -5.34 10.23
C PHE A 33 2.12 -4.45 8.99
N VAL A 34 2.88 -3.36 9.03
CA VAL A 34 2.94 -2.37 7.96
C VAL A 34 4.36 -2.36 7.40
N SER A 35 4.49 -2.41 6.07
CA SER A 35 5.78 -2.33 5.41
C SER A 35 5.73 -1.46 4.16
N GLN A 36 6.85 -0.79 3.87
CA GLN A 36 7.04 -0.12 2.60
C GLN A 36 7.23 -1.17 1.49
N GLY A 37 6.43 -1.05 0.44
CA GLY A 37 6.58 -1.79 -0.80
C GLY A 37 7.48 -1.05 -1.81
N PRO A 38 7.43 -1.42 -3.09
CA PRO A 38 8.18 -0.73 -4.14
C PRO A 38 7.85 0.77 -4.18
N SER A 39 8.90 1.58 -4.30
CA SER A 39 8.81 3.03 -4.51
C SER A 39 9.47 3.41 -5.83
N SER A 40 8.82 4.29 -6.58
CA SER A 40 9.35 4.94 -7.79
C SER A 40 9.29 6.46 -7.64
N ARG A 41 9.85 7.20 -8.61
CA ARG A 41 9.73 8.67 -8.63
C ARG A 41 8.26 9.06 -8.70
N GLY A 42 7.72 9.63 -7.62
CA GLY A 42 6.33 10.07 -7.54
C GLY A 42 5.35 9.04 -6.96
N LYS A 43 5.78 7.82 -6.60
CA LYS A 43 4.88 6.81 -6.02
C LYS A 43 5.55 5.98 -4.95
N VAL A 44 4.88 5.83 -3.81
CA VAL A 44 5.25 4.92 -2.73
C VAL A 44 4.12 3.92 -2.54
N THR A 45 4.45 2.66 -2.33
CA THR A 45 3.47 1.64 -1.97
C THR A 45 3.66 1.27 -0.51
N VAL A 46 2.57 1.12 0.25
CA VAL A 46 2.59 0.60 1.62
C VAL A 46 1.72 -0.64 1.68
N THR A 47 2.25 -1.74 2.23
CA THR A 47 1.51 -2.98 2.44
C THR A 47 1.14 -3.09 3.91
N ILE A 48 -0.14 -3.36 4.18
CA ILE A 48 -0.65 -3.58 5.53
C ILE A 48 -1.21 -5.00 5.62
N LEU A 49 -0.69 -5.78 6.55
CA LEU A 49 -1.20 -7.09 6.92
C LEU A 49 -1.91 -6.96 8.26
N ALA A 50 -3.23 -7.08 8.27
CA ALA A 50 -4.04 -6.92 9.49
C ALA A 50 -5.09 -8.04 9.60
N PRO A 51 -5.67 -8.29 10.79
CA PRO A 51 -6.76 -9.24 10.95
C PRO A 51 -7.98 -8.88 10.09
N SER A 52 -8.28 -7.59 9.96
CA SER A 52 -9.35 -7.02 9.14
C SER A 52 -8.80 -6.20 7.97
N ALA A 53 -9.67 -5.87 6.99
CA ALA A 53 -9.31 -4.93 5.93
C ALA A 53 -9.18 -3.52 6.50
N VAL A 54 -8.06 -2.85 6.19
CA VAL A 54 -7.87 -1.43 6.52
C VAL A 54 -8.56 -0.57 5.45
N SER A 55 -9.40 0.38 5.88
CA SER A 55 -10.11 1.31 5.00
C SER A 55 -9.18 2.44 4.54
N LEU A 56 -9.60 3.12 3.47
CA LEU A 56 -8.91 4.34 3.00
C LEU A 56 -8.98 5.46 4.04
N GLU A 57 -10.15 5.61 4.68
CA GLU A 57 -10.42 6.59 5.74
C GLU A 57 -9.40 6.50 6.89
N THR A 58 -9.08 5.28 7.37
CA THR A 58 -8.06 5.11 8.42
C THR A 58 -6.68 5.62 7.97
N ALA A 59 -6.33 5.45 6.69
CA ALA A 59 -5.07 5.95 6.17
C ALA A 59 -5.08 7.48 6.01
N GLU A 60 -6.21 8.06 5.59
CA GLU A 60 -6.41 9.51 5.50
C GLU A 60 -6.31 10.18 6.87
N GLU A 61 -6.97 9.65 7.90
CA GLU A 61 -6.90 10.16 9.27
C GLU A 61 -5.45 10.17 9.83
N VAL A 62 -4.64 9.17 9.48
CA VAL A 62 -3.22 9.14 9.87
C VAL A 62 -2.44 10.22 9.11
N LEU A 63 -2.73 10.44 7.82
CA LEU A 63 -2.10 11.52 7.05
C LEU A 63 -2.43 12.90 7.59
N GLU A 64 -3.67 13.12 8.03
CA GLU A 64 -4.07 14.39 8.66
C GLU A 64 -3.27 14.71 9.92
N SER A 65 -2.78 13.67 10.62
CA SER A 65 -1.89 13.83 11.79
C SER A 65 -0.42 14.12 11.44
N LEU A 66 -0.05 14.05 10.15
CA LEU A 66 1.32 14.19 9.64
C LEU A 66 1.37 15.29 8.56
N PRO A 67 1.32 16.57 8.95
CA PRO A 67 1.17 17.68 8.01
C PRO A 67 2.30 17.75 6.96
N GLU A 68 3.55 17.51 7.36
CA GLU A 68 4.69 17.53 6.44
C GLU A 68 4.61 16.44 5.37
N LEU A 69 4.03 15.29 5.71
CA LEU A 69 3.79 14.19 4.79
C LEU A 69 2.60 14.48 3.88
N CYS A 70 1.53 15.07 4.44
CA CYS A 70 0.35 15.46 3.68
C CYS A 70 0.71 16.44 2.55
N ASP A 71 1.57 17.43 2.81
CA ASP A 71 2.08 18.37 1.80
C ASP A 71 2.89 17.69 0.68
N ALA A 72 3.44 16.49 0.93
CA ALA A 72 4.20 15.73 -0.04
C ALA A 72 3.35 14.75 -0.88
N ILE A 73 2.07 14.58 -0.54
CA ILE A 73 1.17 13.59 -1.15
C ILE A 73 0.20 14.28 -2.09
N SER A 74 0.06 13.75 -3.30
CA SER A 74 -0.96 14.18 -4.27
C SER A 74 -2.22 13.33 -4.24
N GLY A 75 -2.15 12.11 -3.68
CA GLY A 75 -3.29 11.22 -3.57
C GLY A 75 -2.96 9.89 -2.90
N ILE A 76 -3.99 9.26 -2.35
CA ILE A 76 -3.91 7.92 -1.76
C ILE A 76 -5.02 7.04 -2.32
N SER A 77 -4.71 5.77 -2.63
CA SER A 77 -5.68 4.82 -3.17
C SER A 77 -5.45 3.40 -2.65
N LEU A 78 -6.54 2.68 -2.42
CA LEU A 78 -6.48 1.24 -2.17
C LEU A 78 -6.19 0.52 -3.48
N GLN A 79 -5.07 -0.18 -3.55
CA GLN A 79 -4.80 -1.10 -4.64
C GLN A 79 -5.45 -2.44 -4.29
N GLU A 80 -6.32 -2.92 -5.17
CA GLU A 80 -6.68 -4.33 -5.13
C GLU A 80 -5.38 -5.14 -5.26
N ALA A 81 -5.17 -6.08 -4.34
CA ALA A 81 -4.06 -7.01 -4.46
C ALA A 81 -4.21 -7.72 -5.81
N VAL A 82 -3.36 -7.36 -6.77
CA VAL A 82 -3.38 -7.91 -8.12
C VAL A 82 -3.38 -9.42 -7.97
N ARG A 83 -4.55 -10.05 -8.19
CA ARG A 83 -4.64 -11.49 -8.31
C ARG A 83 -3.85 -11.79 -9.56
N ARG A 84 -2.61 -12.28 -9.41
CA ARG A 84 -1.85 -12.78 -10.55
C ARG A 84 -2.79 -13.73 -11.31
N PRO A 85 -3.01 -13.53 -12.62
CA PRO A 85 -3.68 -14.54 -13.42
C PRO A 85 -2.91 -15.84 -13.19
N ASN A 86 -3.60 -16.90 -12.79
CA ASN A 86 -2.99 -18.18 -12.51
C ASN A 86 -2.20 -18.61 -13.76
N PRO A 87 -0.86 -18.74 -13.73
CA PRO A 87 -0.07 -19.05 -14.93
C PRO A 87 -0.26 -20.49 -15.44
N ARG A 88 -1.27 -21.22 -14.93
CA ARG A 88 -1.58 -22.61 -15.27
C ARG A 88 -2.73 -22.80 -16.25
N ALA A 89 -3.32 -21.72 -16.78
CA ALA A 89 -4.26 -21.81 -17.89
C ALA A 89 -3.54 -21.68 -19.25
N GLN A 90 -2.42 -22.40 -19.43
CA GLN A 90 -1.94 -22.69 -20.78
C GLN A 90 -2.71 -23.92 -21.26
N PRO A 91 -3.55 -23.83 -22.31
CA PRO A 91 -4.07 -25.03 -22.96
C PRO A 91 -2.86 -25.83 -23.44
N ARG A 92 -2.73 -27.07 -22.96
CA ARG A 92 -1.72 -27.99 -23.49
C ARG A 92 -1.96 -28.10 -25.00
N PRO A 93 -0.94 -27.94 -25.86
CA PRO A 93 -1.11 -28.27 -27.27
C PRO A 93 -1.56 -29.74 -27.35
N ALA A 94 -2.62 -29.99 -28.12
CA ALA A 94 -3.09 -31.35 -28.39
C ALA A 94 -1.92 -32.18 -28.98
N PRO A 95 -1.79 -33.46 -28.64
CA PRO A 95 -0.81 -34.32 -29.29
C PRO A 95 -1.13 -34.35 -30.79
N VAL A 96 -0.15 -33.97 -31.60
CA VAL A 96 -0.13 -34.27 -33.03
C VAL A 96 0.58 -35.63 -33.14
N GLY A 97 -0.19 -36.70 -33.36
CA GLY A 97 0.34 -38.06 -33.55
C GLY A 97 -0.55 -39.12 -32.95
#